data_AF-A0A7S3GPP1-F1
#
_entry.id   AF-A0A7S3GPP1-F1
#
_cell.length_a   1.000
_cell.length_b   1.000
_cell.length_c   1.000
_cell.angle_alpha   90.00
_cell.angle_beta   90.00
_cell.angle_gamma   90.00
#
_symmetry.space_group_name_H-M   'P 1'
#
loop_
_entity.id
_entity.type
_entity.pdbx_description
1 polymer ?
#
loop_
_entity_poly.entity_id
_entity_poly.type
_entity_poly.pdbx_seq_one_letter_code
_entity_poly.pdbx_strand_id
1 'polypeptide(L)'
;GESAEALARRMEVEMQKDAAALGCATPTCEPRVSETMPEILSMVKSLEEGQHAYAGAAIESQGSGGLDVYFRVRSFSNYGRLSRCSLDGNQAGARVEIGGGKEAPEDFALWKAAKAGEPSW
;
A
#
# COMPACT_ATOMS: atom_id res chain seq x y z
N GLY A 1 -8.91 -1.14 24.77
CA GLY A 1 -9.29 -1.77 23.48
C GLY A 1 -8.37 -2.95 23.23
N GLU A 2 -8.73 -3.84 22.30
CA GLU A 2 -7.82 -4.88 21.80
C GLU A 2 -6.78 -4.29 20.82
N SER A 3 -5.69 -5.01 20.55
CA SER A 3 -4.69 -4.60 19.56
C SER A 3 -5.24 -4.76 18.13
N ALA A 4 -4.66 -4.03 17.17
CA ALA A 4 -5.02 -4.16 15.75
C ALA A 4 -4.83 -5.61 15.25
N GLU A 5 -3.77 -6.28 15.70
CA GLU A 5 -3.50 -7.67 15.35
C GLU A 5 -4.55 -8.63 15.90
N ALA A 6 -4.94 -8.49 17.18
CA ALA A 6 -5.96 -9.34 17.80
C ALA A 6 -7.31 -9.19 17.08
N LEU A 7 -7.70 -7.95 16.75
CA LEU A 7 -8.89 -7.67 15.98
C LEU A 7 -8.82 -8.31 14.59
N ALA A 8 -7.70 -8.14 13.87
CA ALA A 8 -7.52 -8.71 12.54
C ALA A 8 -7.63 -10.25 12.53
N ARG A 9 -7.01 -10.93 13.50
CA ARG A 9 -7.10 -12.39 13.66
C ARG A 9 -8.54 -12.85 13.92
N ARG A 10 -9.28 -12.12 14.75
CA ARG A 10 -10.69 -12.44 15.02
C ARG A 10 -11.54 -12.25 13.76
N MET A 11 -11.35 -11.18 13.02
CA MET A 11 -12.07 -10.93 11.76
C MET A 11 -11.71 -11.93 10.66
N GLU A 12 -10.46 -12.38 10.59
CA GLU A 12 -10.01 -13.45 9.69
C GLU A 12 -10.84 -14.73 9.91
N VAL A 13 -11.00 -15.16 11.16
CA VAL A 13 -11.79 -16.35 11.51
C VAL A 13 -13.26 -16.18 11.13
N GLU A 14 -13.86 -15.01 11.38
CA GLU A 14 -15.26 -14.76 10.98
C GLU A 14 -15.43 -14.75 9.46
N MET A 15 -14.52 -14.11 8.72
CA MET A 15 -14.51 -14.12 7.25
C MET A 15 -14.44 -15.55 6.69
N GLN A 16 -13.59 -16.41 7.27
CA GLN A 16 -13.45 -17.81 6.84
C GLN A 16 -14.72 -18.63 7.10
N LYS A 17 -15.41 -18.39 8.23
CA LYS A 17 -16.72 -19.01 8.50
C LYS A 17 -17.76 -18.60 7.47
N ASP A 18 -17.84 -17.31 7.15
CA ASP A 18 -18.79 -16.79 6.17
C ASP A 18 -18.51 -17.35 4.77
N ALA A 19 -17.22 -17.40 4.36
CA ALA A 19 -16.81 -17.99 3.09
C ALA A 19 -17.21 -19.48 3.01
N ALA A 20 -16.99 -20.25 4.09
CA ALA A 20 -17.40 -21.65 4.14
C ALA A 20 -18.93 -21.81 4.07
N ALA A 21 -19.69 -20.94 4.75
CA ALA A 21 -21.16 -20.94 4.70
C ALA A 21 -21.71 -20.63 3.29
N LEU A 22 -20.99 -19.82 2.50
CA LEU A 22 -21.29 -19.55 1.10
C LEU A 22 -20.86 -20.67 0.14
N GLY A 23 -20.22 -21.74 0.65
CA GLY A 23 -19.73 -22.85 -0.17
C GLY A 23 -18.47 -22.53 -0.96
N CYS A 24 -17.72 -21.49 -0.58
CA CYS A 24 -16.43 -21.19 -1.18
C CYS A 24 -15.41 -22.29 -0.85
N ALA A 25 -14.59 -22.66 -1.83
CA ALA A 25 -13.46 -23.55 -1.58
C ALA A 25 -12.40 -22.85 -0.73
N THR A 26 -11.75 -23.60 0.17
CA THR A 26 -10.63 -23.09 0.96
C THR A 26 -9.42 -22.82 0.05
N PRO A 27 -8.77 -21.65 0.15
CA PRO A 27 -7.55 -21.37 -0.59
C PRO A 27 -6.41 -22.34 -0.21
N THR A 28 -5.56 -22.69 -1.17
CA THR A 28 -4.33 -23.46 -0.88
C THR A 28 -3.34 -22.66 -0.04
N CYS A 29 -3.32 -21.33 -0.22
CA CYS A 29 -2.47 -20.40 0.50
C CYS A 29 -3.27 -19.14 0.86
N GLU A 30 -3.12 -18.67 2.10
CA GLU A 30 -3.74 -17.44 2.60
C GLU A 30 -2.68 -16.60 3.35
N PRO A 31 -1.74 -15.97 2.62
CA PRO A 31 -0.65 -15.20 3.25
C PRO A 31 -1.17 -13.92 3.90
N ARG A 32 -0.58 -13.56 5.04
CA ARG A 32 -0.88 -12.32 5.76
C ARG A 32 0.20 -11.29 5.48
N VAL A 33 -0.21 -10.05 5.22
CA VAL A 33 0.74 -8.93 4.97
C VAL A 33 1.74 -8.80 6.12
N SER A 34 1.28 -8.91 7.37
CA SER A 34 2.14 -8.86 8.57
C SER A 34 3.22 -9.95 8.62
N GLU A 35 3.04 -11.05 7.87
CA GLU A 35 3.93 -12.21 7.81
C GLU A 35 4.77 -12.21 6.51
N THR A 36 4.57 -11.27 5.58
CA THR A 36 5.25 -11.18 4.26
C THR A 36 5.98 -9.86 4.05
N MET A 37 6.37 -9.20 5.13
CA MET A 37 7.05 -7.90 5.08
C MET A 37 8.42 -7.94 4.41
N PRO A 38 9.27 -8.97 4.59
CA PRO A 38 10.54 -9.07 3.88
C PRO A 38 10.40 -9.03 2.36
N GLU A 39 9.39 -9.70 1.81
CA GLU A 39 9.09 -9.73 0.37
C GLU A 39 8.60 -8.37 -0.13
N ILE A 40 7.73 -7.71 0.64
CA ILE A 40 7.25 -6.35 0.31
C ILE A 40 8.45 -5.38 0.26
N LEU A 41 9.31 -5.39 1.28
CA LEU A 41 10.50 -4.54 1.33
C LEU A 41 11.47 -4.84 0.18
N SER A 42 11.64 -6.12 -0.18
CA SER A 42 12.44 -6.51 -1.35
C SER A 42 11.85 -5.95 -2.65
N MET A 43 10.54 -6.02 -2.83
CA MET A 43 9.87 -5.50 -4.01
C MET A 43 10.03 -3.97 -4.12
N VAL A 44 9.86 -3.25 -3.00
CA VAL A 44 10.05 -1.79 -2.97
C VAL A 44 11.46 -1.41 -3.38
N LYS A 45 12.49 -2.08 -2.82
CA LYS A 45 13.89 -1.84 -3.21
C LYS A 45 14.14 -2.06 -4.69
N SER A 46 13.62 -3.14 -5.28
CA SER A 46 13.76 -3.38 -6.73
C SER A 46 13.10 -2.30 -7.58
N LEU A 47 11.99 -1.72 -7.12
CA LEU A 47 11.33 -0.61 -7.81
C LEU A 47 12.15 0.70 -7.71
N GLU A 48 12.79 0.96 -6.57
CA GLU A 48 13.69 2.10 -6.41
C GLU A 48 14.92 1.97 -7.31
N GLU A 49 15.55 0.79 -7.33
CA GLU A 49 16.66 0.46 -8.23
C GLU A 49 16.28 0.65 -9.70
N GLY A 50 15.06 0.26 -10.06
CA GLY A 50 14.48 0.45 -11.40
C GLY A 50 13.99 1.86 -11.71
N GLN A 51 14.19 2.85 -10.82
CA GLN A 51 13.70 4.23 -10.96
C GLN A 51 12.17 4.37 -11.09
N HIS A 52 11.44 3.33 -10.64
CA HIS A 52 9.98 3.29 -10.58
C HIS A 52 9.42 3.72 -9.22
N ALA A 53 10.27 3.85 -8.20
CA ALA A 53 9.91 4.35 -6.89
C ALA A 53 10.87 5.45 -6.44
N TYR A 54 10.44 6.23 -5.45
CA TYR A 54 11.23 7.31 -4.84
C TYR A 54 10.80 7.58 -3.40
N ALA A 55 11.74 8.01 -2.57
CA ALA A 55 11.43 8.56 -1.26
C ALA A 55 10.76 9.94 -1.44
N GLY A 56 9.60 10.13 -0.82
CA GLY A 56 8.90 11.41 -0.82
C GLY A 56 9.61 12.46 0.05
N ALA A 57 9.23 13.72 -0.11
CA ALA A 57 9.77 14.79 0.73
C ALA A 57 9.34 14.63 2.20
N ALA A 58 10.22 15.04 3.12
CA ALA A 58 9.90 15.08 4.54
C ALA A 58 8.68 15.98 4.79
N ILE A 59 7.70 15.45 5.51
CA ILE A 59 6.51 16.19 5.93
C ILE A 59 6.47 16.25 7.46
N GLU A 60 6.30 17.45 8.01
CA GLU A 60 6.40 17.72 9.47
C GLU A 60 5.51 16.79 10.31
N SER A 61 4.38 16.34 9.77
CA SER A 61 3.44 15.42 10.43
C SER A 61 3.93 13.97 10.59
N GLN A 62 5.06 13.58 10.01
CA GLN A 62 5.59 12.20 10.06
C GLN A 62 6.61 11.93 11.16
N GLY A 63 6.96 12.92 11.99
CA GLY A 63 7.91 12.74 13.08
C GLY A 63 9.29 12.26 12.59
N SER A 64 10.05 11.57 13.43
CA SER A 64 11.41 11.10 13.11
C SER A 64 11.47 9.74 12.38
N GLY A 65 10.33 9.23 11.89
CA GLY A 65 10.12 7.84 11.48
C GLY A 65 10.59 7.44 10.08
N GLY A 66 11.31 8.31 9.37
CA GLY A 66 11.73 8.10 7.98
C GLY A 66 10.85 8.82 6.97
N LEU A 67 11.04 8.51 5.68
CA LEU A 67 10.27 9.07 4.57
C LEU A 67 9.31 8.02 4.02
N ASP A 68 8.14 8.45 3.56
CA ASP A 68 7.30 7.63 2.71
C ASP A 68 8.05 7.27 1.41
N VAL A 69 7.74 6.11 0.85
CA VAL A 69 8.20 5.71 -0.50
C VAL A 69 6.99 5.67 -1.41
N TYR A 70 7.09 6.30 -2.58
CA TYR A 70 6.03 6.40 -3.57
C TYR A 70 6.41 5.69 -4.86
N PHE A 71 5.42 5.14 -5.55
CA PHE A 71 5.56 4.65 -6.92
C PHE A 71 5.36 5.80 -7.90
N ARG A 72 6.32 6.01 -8.80
CA ARG A 72 6.27 7.02 -9.86
C ARG A 72 5.43 6.49 -11.03
N VAL A 73 4.15 6.81 -11.05
CA VAL A 73 3.20 6.26 -12.04
C VAL A 73 3.64 6.52 -13.48
N ARG A 74 4.14 7.72 -13.77
CA ARG A 74 4.61 8.10 -15.12
C ARG A 74 5.85 7.35 -15.59
N SER A 75 6.60 6.71 -14.69
CA SER A 75 7.75 5.88 -15.07
C SER A 75 7.32 4.56 -15.74
N PHE A 76 6.05 4.15 -15.60
CA PHE A 76 5.53 2.92 -16.16
C PHE A 76 4.53 3.21 -17.29
N SER A 77 4.99 3.13 -18.54
CA SER A 77 4.22 3.49 -19.74
C SER A 77 2.93 2.70 -19.93
N ASN A 78 2.83 1.50 -19.36
CA ASN A 78 1.64 0.64 -19.46
C ASN A 78 0.63 0.86 -18.32
N TYR A 79 0.81 1.88 -17.47
CA TYR A 79 -0.13 2.17 -16.40
C TYR A 79 -1.55 2.45 -16.95
N GLY A 80 -2.56 1.92 -16.28
CA GLY A 80 -3.97 2.05 -16.72
C GLY A 80 -4.42 1.00 -17.75
N ARG A 81 -3.53 0.12 -18.23
CA ARG A 81 -3.89 -0.94 -19.20
C ARG A 81 -5.00 -1.87 -18.69
N LEU A 82 -5.00 -2.20 -17.40
CA LEU A 82 -6.00 -3.10 -16.80
C LEU A 82 -7.40 -2.44 -16.73
N SER A 83 -7.46 -1.17 -16.32
CA SER A 83 -8.72 -0.41 -16.21
C SER A 83 -9.20 0.17 -17.54
N ARG A 84 -8.34 0.19 -18.57
CA ARG A 84 -8.54 0.92 -19.84
C ARG A 84 -8.72 2.43 -19.66
N CYS A 85 -8.26 2.97 -18.53
CA CYS A 85 -8.26 4.41 -18.27
C CYS A 85 -6.85 4.96 -18.50
N SER A 86 -6.71 5.94 -19.40
CA SER A 86 -5.46 6.69 -19.52
C SER A 86 -5.27 7.61 -18.32
N LEU A 87 -4.02 7.97 -18.01
CA LEU A 87 -3.69 8.93 -16.95
C LEU A 87 -4.41 10.27 -17.18
N ASP A 88 -4.52 10.69 -18.44
CA ASP A 88 -5.19 11.95 -18.82
C ASP A 88 -6.71 11.89 -18.61
N GLY A 89 -7.32 10.70 -18.70
CA GLY A 89 -8.75 10.49 -18.39
C GLY A 89 -9.05 10.33 -16.89
N ASN A 90 -8.02 10.22 -16.05
CA ASN A 90 -8.13 9.86 -14.63
C ASN A 90 -8.20 11.06 -13.68
N GLN A 91 -8.41 12.28 -14.18
CA GLN A 91 -8.55 13.50 -13.35
C GLN A 91 -9.83 13.52 -12.49
N ALA A 92 -10.80 12.62 -12.72
CA ALA A 92 -12.11 12.66 -12.06
C ALA A 92 -12.14 12.08 -10.62
N GLY A 93 -11.03 11.53 -10.11
CA GLY A 93 -11.00 10.83 -8.81
C GLY A 93 -10.05 11.41 -7.75
N ALA A 94 -9.25 12.43 -8.08
CA ALA A 94 -8.23 12.97 -7.18
C ALA A 94 -8.85 13.84 -6.05
N ARG A 95 -9.50 13.20 -5.07
CA ARG A 95 -9.95 13.82 -3.82
C ARG A 95 -8.85 13.96 -2.76
N VAL A 96 -7.60 13.67 -3.12
CA VAL A 96 -6.47 13.80 -2.21
C VAL A 96 -5.67 14.99 -2.70
N GLU A 97 -5.74 16.10 -1.94
CA GLU A 97 -4.76 17.19 -2.03
C GLU A 97 -3.36 16.59 -2.15
N ILE A 98 -2.48 17.22 -2.92
CA ILE A 98 -1.07 16.82 -3.04
C ILE A 98 -0.50 16.75 -1.62
N GLY A 99 -0.49 15.55 -1.02
CA GLY A 99 0.21 15.32 0.23
C GLY A 99 1.66 15.70 -0.03
N GLY A 100 2.22 16.57 0.82
CA GLY A 100 3.42 17.37 0.53
C GLY A 100 4.72 16.61 0.21
N GLY A 101 4.69 15.28 0.09
CA GLY A 101 5.83 14.44 -0.26
C GLY A 101 5.85 13.90 -1.69
N LYS A 102 4.77 14.03 -2.49
CA LYS A 102 4.67 13.40 -3.83
C LYS A 102 5.22 14.30 -4.94
N GLU A 103 5.85 13.69 -5.95
CA GLU A 103 6.23 14.33 -7.21
C GLU A 103 5.01 14.57 -8.12
N ALA A 104 4.05 13.63 -8.16
CA ALA A 104 2.84 13.72 -8.97
C ALA A 104 1.58 13.27 -8.20
N PRO A 105 0.39 13.85 -8.49
CA PRO A 105 -0.85 13.51 -7.78
C PRO A 105 -1.30 12.05 -7.99
N GLU A 106 -0.97 11.46 -9.14
CA GLU A 106 -1.25 10.06 -9.46
C GLU A 106 -0.37 9.06 -8.69
N ASP A 107 0.77 9.50 -8.14
CA ASP A 107 1.70 8.62 -7.43
C ASP A 107 1.06 8.11 -6.12
N PHE A 108 1.35 6.86 -5.78
CA PHE A 108 0.78 6.19 -4.60
C PHE A 108 1.86 5.62 -3.70
N ALA A 109 1.57 5.55 -2.40
CA ALA A 109 2.52 5.08 -1.41
C ALA A 109 2.77 3.57 -1.57
N LEU A 110 4.04 3.19 -1.62
CA LEU A 110 4.55 1.83 -1.49
C LEU A 110 4.93 1.52 -0.04
N TRP A 111 5.48 2.52 0.66
CA TRP A 111 5.83 2.45 2.07
C TRP A 111 5.38 3.72 2.78
N LYS A 112 4.94 3.59 4.02
CA LYS A 112 4.65 4.75 4.87
C LYS A 112 5.54 4.74 6.10
N ALA A 113 6.16 5.89 6.37
CA ALA A 113 6.82 6.09 7.64
C ALA A 113 5.78 6.01 8.77
N ALA A 114 6.04 5.16 9.76
CA ALA A 114 5.12 4.97 10.88
C ALA A 114 5.14 6.18 11.80
N LYS A 115 3.95 6.63 12.22
CA LYS A 115 3.82 7.65 13.26
C LYS A 115 3.93 7.03 14.65
N ALA A 116 4.13 7.88 15.65
CA ALA A 116 4.18 7.42 17.04
C ALA A 116 2.91 6.66 17.42
N GLY A 117 3.07 5.42 17.88
CA GLY A 117 1.96 4.55 18.30
C GLY A 117 1.32 3.71 17.19
N GLU A 118 1.78 3.84 15.94
CA GLU A 118 1.36 2.96 14.85
C GLU A 118 2.22 1.69 14.79
N PRO A 119 1.68 0.55 14.34
CA PRO A 119 2.50 -0.63 14.02
C PRO A 119 3.54 -0.31 12.94
N SER A 120 4.75 -0.83 13.10
CA SER A 120 5.89 -0.59 12.22
C SER A 120 6.74 -1.84 12.05
N TRP A 121 7.58 -1.87 11.00
CA TRP A 121 8.51 -2.95 10.67
C TRP A 121 9.89 -2.40 10.32
#